data_AF-A0A416RC19-F1
#
_entry.id   AF-A0A416RC19-F1
#
_cell.length_a   1.000
_cell.length_b   1.000
_cell.length_c   1.000
_cell.angle_alpha   90.00
_cell.angle_beta   90.00
_cell.angle_gamma   90.00
#
_symmetry.space_group_name_H-M   'P 1'
#
loop_
_entity.id
_entity.type
_entity.pdbx_description
1 polymer ?
#
loop_
_entity_poly.entity_id
_entity_poly.type
_entity_poly.pdbx_seq_one_letter_code
_entity_poly.pdbx_strand_id
1 'polypeptide(L)'
;MTEKNRTYITHLKVADVPWHRLTTAYGRRTDFPAHLTVLEQMRDLASVKKSLYELTTNMEHQSTLWHATPFGMVFLNRILEKALAESGQNPAAHFLAGELLDFFACILQCFHDGDKMEHAEALPLFSDLLKEEYLWSEEYDEEEDEMRYEEDEVFPDDLFYSFYYYSWQAVKAYQDVLEQVPAEFAKPAAEVLELL
;
A
#
# COMPACT_ATOMS: atom_id res chain seq x y z
N MET A 1 15.62 3.30 7.19
CA MET A 1 14.40 3.26 8.02
C MET A 1 14.80 3.27 9.50
N THR A 2 14.10 4.05 10.33
CA THR A 2 14.33 4.08 11.78
C THR A 2 13.73 2.84 12.45
N GLU A 3 14.24 2.45 13.61
CA GLU A 3 13.69 1.32 14.37
C GLU A 3 12.23 1.57 14.80
N LYS A 4 11.90 2.83 15.11
CA LYS A 4 10.53 3.23 15.45
C LYS A 4 9.55 2.99 14.30
N ASN A 5 9.91 3.38 13.07
CA ASN A 5 9.08 3.13 11.89
C ASN A 5 8.99 1.63 11.58
N ARG A 6 10.11 0.90 11.66
CA ARG A 6 10.12 -0.56 11.48
C ARG A 6 9.17 -1.25 12.45
N THR A 7 9.27 -0.92 13.73
CA THR A 7 8.40 -1.49 14.78
C THR A 7 6.93 -1.15 14.51
N TYR A 8 6.62 0.11 14.19
CA TYR A 8 5.24 0.52 13.91
C TYR A 8 4.66 -0.23 12.70
N ILE A 9 5.35 -0.23 11.57
CA ILE A 9 4.92 -0.88 10.32
C ILE A 9 4.69 -2.38 10.53
N THR A 10 5.60 -3.07 11.22
CA THR A 10 5.51 -4.52 11.42
C THR A 10 4.43 -4.94 12.42
N HIS A 11 4.02 -4.04 13.33
CA HIS A 11 3.01 -4.34 14.36
C HIS A 11 1.63 -3.72 14.11
N LEU A 12 1.49 -2.85 13.10
CA LEU A 12 0.23 -2.19 12.74
C LEU A 12 -0.87 -3.23 12.46
N LYS A 13 -2.07 -3.05 13.00
CA LYS A 13 -3.22 -3.91 12.69
C LYS A 13 -4.16 -3.23 11.73
N VAL A 14 -4.87 -4.03 10.92
CA VAL A 14 -5.88 -3.52 9.96
C VAL A 14 -6.93 -2.66 10.69
N ALA A 15 -7.32 -3.05 11.90
CA ALA A 15 -8.31 -2.34 12.72
C ALA A 15 -7.79 -1.02 13.32
N ASP A 16 -6.48 -0.79 13.35
CA ASP A 16 -5.87 0.43 13.90
C ASP A 16 -5.78 1.56 12.86
N VAL A 17 -6.14 1.27 11.59
CA VAL A 17 -6.12 2.25 10.49
C VAL A 17 -7.55 2.79 10.28
N PRO A 18 -7.76 4.12 10.29
CA PRO A 18 -9.07 4.73 10.08
C PRO A 18 -9.41 4.77 8.58
N TRP A 19 -9.62 3.60 7.96
CA TRP A 19 -9.73 3.46 6.51
C TRP A 19 -10.81 4.34 5.86
N HIS A 20 -11.91 4.60 6.56
CA HIS A 20 -12.99 5.47 6.10
C HIS A 20 -12.61 6.95 6.02
N ARG A 21 -11.43 7.32 6.53
CA ARG A 21 -10.88 8.68 6.52
C ARG A 21 -9.64 8.82 5.63
N LEU A 22 -9.24 7.75 4.94
CA LEU A 22 -8.10 7.75 4.02
C LEU A 22 -8.57 7.81 2.57
N THR A 23 -7.92 8.67 1.78
CA THR A 23 -8.22 8.87 0.36
C THR A 23 -7.54 7.84 -0.54
N THR A 24 -8.13 7.71 -1.72
CA THR A 24 -7.70 6.88 -2.85
C THR A 24 -8.12 7.49 -4.17
N ALA A 25 -7.69 6.86 -5.27
CA ALA A 25 -8.02 7.31 -6.62
C ALA A 25 -9.52 7.55 -6.87
N TYR A 26 -10.41 6.78 -6.23
CA TYR A 26 -11.86 6.90 -6.43
C TYR A 26 -12.61 7.07 -5.09
N GLY A 27 -12.22 8.05 -4.26
CA GLY A 27 -12.90 8.39 -3.01
C GLY A 27 -12.22 7.86 -1.76
N ARG A 28 -13.00 7.42 -0.76
CA ARG A 28 -12.51 6.88 0.53
C ARG A 28 -12.60 5.36 0.61
N ARG A 29 -11.86 4.70 1.52
CA ARG A 29 -11.74 3.22 1.50
C ARG A 29 -12.16 2.48 2.75
N THR A 30 -13.41 2.70 3.14
CA THR A 30 -14.08 1.92 4.20
C THR A 30 -14.06 0.39 3.96
N ASP A 31 -13.95 -0.06 2.70
CA ASP A 31 -14.03 -1.47 2.30
C ASP A 31 -12.68 -2.20 2.21
N PHE A 32 -11.54 -1.50 2.29
CA PHE A 32 -10.21 -2.11 2.23
C PHE A 32 -10.02 -3.31 3.19
N PRO A 33 -10.45 -3.25 4.46
CA PRO A 33 -10.37 -4.40 5.36
C PRO A 33 -11.03 -5.68 4.83
N ALA A 34 -12.15 -5.54 4.11
CA ALA A 34 -12.86 -6.69 3.54
C ALA A 34 -12.05 -7.30 2.37
N HIS A 35 -11.49 -6.46 1.50
CA HIS A 35 -10.63 -6.93 0.41
C HIS A 35 -9.34 -7.57 0.90
N LEU A 36 -8.67 -6.96 1.90
CA LEU A 36 -7.49 -7.54 2.55
C LEU A 36 -7.80 -8.91 3.17
N THR A 37 -8.97 -9.06 3.79
CA THR A 37 -9.41 -10.36 4.34
C THR A 37 -9.57 -11.42 3.25
N VAL A 38 -10.12 -11.06 2.08
CA VAL A 38 -10.24 -12.00 0.94
C VAL A 38 -8.85 -12.42 0.44
N LEU A 39 -7.94 -11.46 0.29
CA LEU A 39 -6.57 -11.72 -0.14
C LEU A 39 -5.80 -12.57 0.88
N GLU A 40 -5.95 -12.32 2.18
CA GLU A 40 -5.31 -13.13 3.21
C GLU A 40 -5.85 -14.56 3.25
N GLN A 41 -7.15 -14.75 3.01
CA GLN A 41 -7.77 -16.07 3.06
C GLN A 41 -7.47 -16.95 1.85
N MET A 42 -7.25 -16.36 0.67
CA MET A 42 -6.90 -17.05 -0.59
C MET A 42 -7.79 -18.26 -0.92
N ARG A 43 -9.08 -18.20 -0.57
CA ARG A 43 -10.02 -19.34 -0.69
C ARG A 43 -10.51 -19.59 -2.11
N ASP A 44 -10.67 -18.52 -2.89
CA ASP A 44 -11.25 -18.55 -4.22
C ASP A 44 -10.53 -17.55 -5.13
N LEU A 45 -10.07 -18.04 -6.30
CA LEU A 45 -9.29 -17.26 -7.24
C LEU A 45 -10.07 -16.08 -7.82
N ALA A 46 -11.37 -16.23 -8.08
CA ALA A 46 -12.17 -15.15 -8.65
C ALA A 46 -12.33 -14.00 -7.65
N SER A 47 -12.59 -14.33 -6.39
CA SER A 47 -12.70 -13.36 -5.29
C SER A 47 -11.38 -12.66 -5.01
N VAL A 48 -10.26 -13.41 -5.06
CA VAL A 48 -8.89 -12.85 -4.94
C VAL A 48 -8.61 -11.87 -6.08
N LYS A 49 -8.85 -12.25 -7.33
CA LYS A 49 -8.67 -11.37 -8.49
C LYS A 49 -9.46 -10.08 -8.37
N LYS A 50 -10.74 -10.18 -7.99
CA LYS A 50 -11.59 -9.00 -7.79
C LYS A 50 -11.03 -8.11 -6.69
N SER A 51 -10.74 -8.68 -5.51
CA SER A 51 -10.28 -7.89 -4.37
C SER A 51 -8.90 -7.26 -4.58
N LEU A 52 -8.02 -7.96 -5.31
CA LEU A 52 -6.73 -7.41 -5.69
C LEU A 52 -6.90 -6.20 -6.60
N TYR A 53 -7.73 -6.32 -7.63
CA TYR A 53 -8.03 -5.21 -8.53
C TYR A 53 -8.61 -3.99 -7.79
N GLU A 54 -9.58 -4.19 -6.89
CA GLU A 54 -10.16 -3.12 -6.09
C GLU A 54 -9.12 -2.45 -5.18
N LEU A 55 -8.14 -3.19 -4.65
CA LEU A 55 -7.07 -2.60 -3.86
C LEU A 55 -6.09 -1.82 -4.74
N THR A 56 -5.52 -2.45 -5.77
CA THR A 56 -4.41 -1.88 -6.54
C THR A 56 -4.81 -0.64 -7.33
N THR A 57 -5.99 -0.64 -7.98
CA THR A 57 -6.48 0.52 -8.75
C THR A 57 -6.78 1.75 -7.88
N ASN A 58 -6.92 1.54 -6.58
CA ASN A 58 -7.25 2.58 -5.61
C ASN A 58 -6.03 3.08 -4.84
N MET A 59 -5.03 2.22 -4.71
CA MET A 59 -3.72 2.52 -4.15
C MET A 59 -2.83 3.27 -5.15
N GLU A 60 -2.96 3.01 -6.44
CA GLU A 60 -2.19 3.67 -7.49
C GLU A 60 -3.09 3.95 -8.69
N HIS A 61 -2.97 5.16 -9.23
CA HIS A 61 -3.60 5.52 -10.49
C HIS A 61 -2.74 6.52 -11.25
N GLN A 62 -2.32 6.16 -12.48
CA GLN A 62 -1.48 7.01 -13.34
C GLN A 62 -0.20 7.49 -12.65
N SER A 63 0.50 6.59 -11.97
CA SER A 63 1.71 6.84 -11.18
C SER A 63 1.50 7.74 -9.95
N THR A 64 0.24 8.01 -9.59
CA THR A 64 -0.11 8.77 -8.37
C THR A 64 -0.45 7.81 -7.24
N LEU A 65 0.24 7.96 -6.11
CA LEU A 65 -0.07 7.23 -4.88
C LEU A 65 -0.98 8.06 -3.98
N TRP A 66 -1.75 7.37 -3.13
CA TRP A 66 -2.79 7.97 -2.32
C TRP A 66 -2.57 7.71 -0.84
N HIS A 67 -3.35 8.39 0.01
CA HIS A 67 -3.17 8.32 1.46
C HIS A 67 -3.31 6.91 2.04
N ALA A 68 -4.19 6.08 1.46
CA ALA A 68 -4.35 4.68 1.86
C ALA A 68 -3.18 3.77 1.41
N THR A 69 -2.40 4.16 0.41
CA THR A 69 -1.36 3.33 -0.22
C THR A 69 -0.28 2.84 0.74
N PRO A 70 0.40 3.70 1.54
CA PRO A 70 1.43 3.23 2.47
C PRO A 70 0.90 2.19 3.45
N PHE A 71 -0.36 2.32 3.91
CA PHE A 71 -1.00 1.35 4.79
C PHE A 71 -1.37 0.05 4.06
N GLY A 72 -1.95 0.15 2.87
CA GLY A 72 -2.24 -1.01 2.02
C GLY A 72 -0.98 -1.85 1.78
N MET A 73 0.14 -1.20 1.47
CA MET A 73 1.43 -1.86 1.26
C MET A 73 1.89 -2.65 2.49
N VAL A 74 1.68 -2.15 3.73
CA VAL A 74 2.02 -2.91 4.95
C VAL A 74 1.32 -4.27 4.96
N PHE A 75 0.02 -4.30 4.66
CA PHE A 75 -0.76 -5.54 4.72
C PHE A 75 -0.50 -6.43 3.50
N LEU A 76 -0.32 -5.85 2.32
CA LEU A 76 0.05 -6.60 1.12
C LEU A 76 1.39 -7.32 1.28
N ASN A 77 2.37 -6.73 1.99
CA ASN A 77 3.65 -7.42 2.28
C ASN A 77 3.46 -8.69 3.13
N ARG A 78 2.60 -8.62 4.15
CA ARG A 78 2.27 -9.80 4.99
C ARG A 78 1.48 -10.84 4.21
N ILE A 79 0.59 -10.40 3.33
CA ILE A 79 -0.16 -11.28 2.43
C ILE A 79 0.77 -11.94 1.42
N LEU A 80 1.76 -11.22 0.89
CA LEU A 80 2.78 -11.78 0.00
C LEU A 80 3.57 -12.90 0.69
N GLU A 81 4.06 -12.66 1.92
CA GLU A 81 4.76 -13.70 2.70
C GLU A 81 3.94 -14.98 2.81
N LYS A 82 2.65 -14.86 3.16
CA LYS A 82 1.73 -15.98 3.23
C LYS A 82 1.48 -16.63 1.86
N ALA A 83 1.29 -15.83 0.82
CA ALA A 83 1.05 -16.30 -0.53
C ALA A 83 2.24 -17.10 -1.09
N LEU A 84 3.47 -16.64 -0.83
CA LEU A 84 4.70 -17.35 -1.19
C LEU A 84 4.82 -18.70 -0.47
N ALA A 85 4.42 -18.76 0.81
CA ALA A 85 4.44 -20.00 1.58
C ALA A 85 3.42 -21.05 1.09
N GLU A 86 2.27 -20.59 0.57
CA GLU A 86 1.18 -21.45 0.10
C GLU A 86 1.18 -21.71 -1.42
N SER A 87 2.02 -21.02 -2.19
CA SER A 87 1.98 -21.00 -3.67
C SER A 87 2.08 -22.39 -4.31
N GLY A 88 2.88 -23.29 -3.72
CA GLY A 88 3.09 -24.63 -4.27
C GLY A 88 1.86 -25.54 -4.20
N GLN A 89 0.82 -25.17 -3.43
CA GLN A 89 -0.38 -26.00 -3.20
C GLN A 89 -1.70 -25.23 -3.43
N ASN A 90 -1.68 -23.90 -3.39
CA ASN A 90 -2.85 -23.06 -3.57
C ASN A 90 -2.72 -22.21 -4.85
N PRO A 91 -3.51 -22.49 -5.91
CA PRO A 91 -3.48 -21.72 -7.15
C PRO A 91 -3.81 -20.22 -6.96
N ALA A 92 -4.65 -19.88 -5.98
CA ALA A 92 -4.95 -18.49 -5.66
C ALA A 92 -3.75 -17.79 -5.00
N ALA A 93 -3.01 -18.51 -4.15
CA ALA A 93 -1.77 -18.01 -3.55
C ALA A 93 -0.66 -17.83 -4.59
N HIS A 94 -0.48 -18.79 -5.50
CA HIS A 94 0.50 -18.68 -6.59
C HIS A 94 0.21 -17.48 -7.50
N PHE A 95 -1.05 -17.32 -7.90
CA PHE A 95 -1.49 -16.14 -8.66
C PHE A 95 -1.20 -14.85 -7.89
N LEU A 96 -1.64 -14.78 -6.62
CA LEU A 96 -1.51 -13.59 -5.81
C LEU A 96 -0.04 -13.20 -5.57
N ALA A 97 0.85 -14.15 -5.31
CA ALA A 97 2.27 -13.89 -5.10
C ALA A 97 2.93 -13.21 -6.31
N GLY A 98 2.65 -13.70 -7.52
CA GLY A 98 3.16 -13.09 -8.75
C GLY A 98 2.66 -11.66 -8.95
N GLU A 99 1.35 -11.46 -8.86
CA GLU A 99 0.75 -10.14 -9.08
C GLU A 99 1.15 -9.11 -8.02
N LEU A 100 1.36 -9.54 -6.77
CA LEU A 100 1.85 -8.65 -5.72
C LEU A 100 3.30 -8.22 -5.97
N LEU A 101 4.17 -9.11 -6.47
CA LEU A 101 5.54 -8.72 -6.83
C LEU A 101 5.55 -7.70 -7.97
N ASP A 102 4.72 -7.92 -9.01
CA ASP A 102 4.58 -6.97 -10.13
C ASP A 102 4.05 -5.61 -9.63
N PHE A 103 3.03 -5.64 -8.76
CA PHE A 103 2.49 -4.41 -8.16
C PHE A 103 3.51 -3.70 -7.26
N PHE A 104 4.34 -4.44 -6.50
CA PHE A 104 5.38 -3.84 -5.68
C PHE A 104 6.42 -3.14 -6.54
N ALA A 105 6.86 -3.76 -7.64
CA ALA A 105 7.75 -3.10 -8.59
C ALA A 105 7.14 -1.80 -9.13
N CYS A 106 5.83 -1.80 -9.46
CA CYS A 106 5.11 -0.58 -9.87
C CYS A 106 5.17 0.52 -8.78
N ILE A 107 4.83 0.19 -7.53
CA ILE A 107 4.84 1.15 -6.42
C ILE A 107 6.23 1.70 -6.15
N LEU A 108 7.26 0.84 -6.15
CA LEU A 108 8.64 1.29 -5.95
C LEU A 108 9.15 2.15 -7.11
N GLN A 109 8.75 1.85 -8.35
CA GLN A 109 9.03 2.71 -9.49
C GLN A 109 8.36 4.08 -9.35
N CYS A 110 7.09 4.12 -8.91
CA CYS A 110 6.40 5.38 -8.61
C CYS A 110 7.14 6.20 -7.55
N PHE A 111 7.68 5.54 -6.51
CA PHE A 111 8.55 6.21 -5.54
C PHE A 111 9.79 6.80 -6.20
N HIS A 112 10.56 6.02 -6.98
CA HIS A 112 11.78 6.51 -7.64
C HIS A 112 11.54 7.66 -8.61
N ASP A 113 10.40 7.68 -9.28
CA ASP A 113 10.06 8.78 -10.19
C ASP A 113 9.60 10.02 -9.42
N GLY A 114 8.83 9.85 -8.34
CA GLY A 114 8.48 10.95 -7.42
C GLY A 114 9.70 11.55 -6.70
N ASP A 115 10.65 10.72 -6.28
CA ASP A 115 11.88 11.13 -5.57
C ASP A 115 12.85 11.94 -6.45
N LYS A 116 12.68 11.91 -7.77
CA LYS A 116 13.46 12.75 -8.71
C LYS A 116 12.83 14.12 -8.95
N MET A 117 11.58 14.31 -8.55
CA MET A 117 10.83 15.56 -8.75
C MET A 117 11.11 16.54 -7.59
N GLU A 118 10.65 17.78 -7.72
CA GLU A 118 10.61 18.69 -6.58
C GLU A 118 9.53 18.21 -5.61
N HIS A 119 9.92 17.97 -4.36
CA HIS A 119 9.04 17.52 -3.30
C HIS A 119 9.51 18.05 -1.95
N ALA A 120 8.60 18.13 -0.98
CA ALA A 120 8.96 18.39 0.41
C ALA A 120 9.66 17.17 1.05
N GLU A 121 10.27 17.36 2.22
CA GLU A 121 10.75 16.23 3.02
C GLU A 121 9.57 15.40 3.53
N ALA A 122 9.73 14.08 3.61
CA ALA A 122 8.70 13.21 4.18
C ALA A 122 8.47 13.51 5.67
N LEU A 123 7.26 13.23 6.14
CA LEU A 123 6.89 13.32 7.54
C LEU A 123 7.86 12.47 8.40
N PRO A 124 8.22 12.89 9.62
CA PRO A 124 9.26 12.22 10.41
C PRO A 124 8.97 10.76 10.78
N LEU A 125 7.69 10.38 10.91
CA LEU A 125 7.26 9.05 11.34
C LEU A 125 6.14 8.52 10.44
N PHE A 126 6.13 7.20 10.19
CA PHE A 126 5.04 6.55 9.45
C PHE A 126 3.69 6.80 10.12
N SER A 127 3.65 6.79 11.46
CA SER A 127 2.44 7.07 12.24
C SER A 127 1.89 8.48 12.04
N ASP A 128 2.72 9.43 11.59
CA ASP A 128 2.29 10.82 11.42
C ASP A 128 1.30 10.96 10.25
N LEU A 129 1.27 10.01 9.31
CA LEU A 129 0.24 9.91 8.28
C LEU A 129 -1.18 9.80 8.85
N LEU A 130 -1.35 9.44 10.14
CA LEU A 130 -2.63 9.32 10.83
C LEU A 130 -2.91 10.48 11.81
N LYS A 131 -2.15 11.58 11.76
CA LYS A 131 -2.49 12.78 12.54
C LYS A 131 -3.83 13.34 12.07
N GLU A 132 -4.63 13.81 13.04
CA GLU A 132 -5.98 14.32 12.80
C GLU A 132 -6.04 15.41 11.71
N GLU A 133 -5.03 16.27 11.64
CA GLU A 133 -4.94 17.35 10.64
C GLU A 133 -4.86 16.85 9.19
N TYR A 134 -4.46 15.60 8.97
CA TYR A 134 -4.36 14.99 7.64
C TYR A 134 -5.55 14.09 7.31
N LEU A 135 -6.33 13.70 8.29
CA LEU A 135 -7.46 12.78 8.09
C LEU A 135 -8.67 13.54 7.53
N TRP A 136 -9.45 12.85 6.70
CA TRP A 136 -10.71 13.37 6.20
C TRP A 136 -11.77 13.35 7.30
N SER A 137 -12.92 14.02 7.13
CA SER A 137 -13.95 14.07 8.18
C SER A 137 -14.38 12.66 8.62
N GLU A 138 -14.77 12.52 9.89
CA GLU A 138 -15.22 11.22 10.42
C GLU A 138 -16.47 10.70 9.69
N GLU A 139 -17.40 11.62 9.42
CA GLU A 139 -18.59 11.35 8.62
C GLU A 139 -18.27 11.57 7.13
N TYR A 140 -18.75 10.66 6.28
CA TYR A 140 -18.60 10.82 4.84
C TYR A 140 -19.68 11.77 4.30
N ASP A 141 -19.25 12.83 3.63
CA ASP A 141 -20.10 13.74 2.87
C ASP A 141 -19.46 13.92 1.48
N GLU A 142 -20.19 13.51 0.45
CA GLU A 142 -19.71 13.53 -0.94
C GLU A 142 -19.49 14.96 -1.45
N GLU A 143 -20.36 15.90 -1.08
CA GLU A 143 -20.25 17.30 -1.52
C GLU A 143 -19.06 17.98 -0.83
N GLU A 144 -18.85 17.75 0.47
CA GLU A 144 -17.67 18.27 1.17
C GLU A 144 -16.36 17.68 0.64
N ASP A 145 -16.35 16.38 0.34
CA ASP A 145 -15.20 15.70 -0.24
C ASP A 145 -14.84 16.23 -1.62
N GLU A 146 -15.84 16.42 -2.48
CA GLU A 146 -15.67 17.02 -3.81
C GLU A 146 -15.16 18.46 -3.71
N MET A 147 -15.75 19.29 -2.83
CA MET A 147 -15.31 20.66 -2.61
C MET A 147 -13.85 20.73 -2.16
N ARG A 148 -13.40 19.81 -1.29
CA ARG A 148 -12.00 19.74 -0.86
C ARG A 148 -11.05 19.41 -2.01
N TYR A 149 -11.45 18.57 -2.96
CA TYR A 149 -10.64 18.29 -4.15
C TYR A 149 -10.55 19.46 -5.13
N GLU A 150 -11.46 20.44 -5.04
CA GLU A 150 -11.42 21.68 -5.82
C GLU A 150 -10.50 22.75 -5.20
N GLU A 151 -10.00 22.53 -3.98
CA GLU A 151 -9.06 23.44 -3.32
C GLU A 151 -7.67 23.39 -4.00
N ASP A 152 -6.97 24.53 -3.97
CA ASP A 152 -5.63 24.66 -4.58
C ASP A 152 -4.60 23.69 -3.96
N GLU A 153 -4.76 23.34 -2.68
CA GLU A 153 -3.86 22.46 -1.93
C GLU A 153 -4.66 21.37 -1.17
N VAL A 154 -4.97 20.27 -1.86
CA VAL A 154 -5.75 19.14 -1.30
C VAL A 154 -4.99 18.44 -0.15
N PHE A 155 -3.67 18.29 -0.33
CA PHE A 155 -2.76 17.67 0.63
C PHE A 155 -1.55 18.58 0.82
N PRO A 156 -1.08 18.76 2.07
CA PRO A 156 0.23 19.35 2.31
C PRO A 156 1.34 18.60 1.56
N ASP A 157 2.33 19.32 1.05
CA ASP A 157 3.42 18.74 0.23
C ASP A 157 4.17 17.60 0.94
N ASP A 158 4.41 17.75 2.26
CA ASP A 158 5.11 16.76 3.08
C ASP A 158 4.26 15.48 3.28
N LEU A 159 2.95 15.64 3.48
CA LEU A 159 1.99 14.53 3.51
C LEU A 159 1.94 13.81 2.16
N PHE A 160 1.83 14.55 1.06
CA PHE A 160 1.70 13.97 -0.26
C PHE A 160 2.95 13.15 -0.64
N TYR A 161 4.15 13.71 -0.46
CA TYR A 161 5.39 12.96 -0.69
C TYR A 161 5.54 11.76 0.27
N SER A 162 5.01 11.87 1.49
CA SER A 162 5.00 10.76 2.45
C SER A 162 4.24 9.53 1.95
N PHE A 163 3.27 9.67 1.05
CA PHE A 163 2.59 8.51 0.44
C PHE A 163 3.57 7.64 -0.34
N TYR A 164 4.49 8.25 -1.09
CA TYR A 164 5.54 7.58 -1.85
C TYR A 164 6.61 7.01 -0.94
N TYR A 165 7.17 7.86 -0.07
CA TYR A 165 8.26 7.47 0.82
C TYR A 165 7.88 6.31 1.75
N TYR A 166 6.67 6.35 2.34
CA TYR A 166 6.24 5.30 3.26
C TYR A 166 5.69 4.05 2.56
N SER A 167 5.26 4.14 1.31
CA SER A 167 4.98 2.94 0.50
C SER A 167 6.28 2.17 0.20
N TRP A 168 7.37 2.89 -0.11
CA TRP A 168 8.70 2.29 -0.23
C TRP A 168 9.21 1.73 1.10
N GLN A 169 9.07 2.46 2.22
CA GLN A 169 9.48 1.94 3.54
C GLN A 169 8.68 0.71 3.96
N ALA A 170 7.40 0.63 3.58
CA ALA A 170 6.57 -0.54 3.87
C ALA A 170 7.15 -1.80 3.22
N VAL A 171 7.56 -1.74 1.94
CA VAL A 171 8.23 -2.88 1.28
C VAL A 171 9.61 -3.15 1.90
N LYS A 172 10.39 -2.11 2.17
CA LYS A 172 11.71 -2.24 2.83
C LYS A 172 11.65 -2.91 4.19
N ALA A 173 10.53 -2.79 4.91
CA ALA A 173 10.35 -3.43 6.21
C ALA A 173 10.32 -4.97 6.12
N TYR A 174 9.94 -5.52 4.95
CA TYR A 174 9.83 -6.96 4.68
C TYR A 174 10.82 -7.43 3.60
N GLN A 175 11.95 -6.72 3.43
CA GLN A 175 12.98 -7.07 2.45
C GLN A 175 13.47 -8.52 2.60
N ASP A 176 13.53 -9.03 3.83
CA ASP A 176 13.92 -10.40 4.15
C ASP A 176 12.99 -11.46 3.56
N VAL A 177 11.70 -11.14 3.39
CA VAL A 177 10.73 -12.01 2.69
C VAL A 177 11.08 -12.10 1.20
N LEU A 178 11.43 -10.97 0.58
CA LEU A 178 11.79 -10.90 -0.85
C LEU A 178 13.11 -11.62 -1.16
N GLU A 179 14.04 -11.65 -0.20
CA GLU A 179 15.30 -12.39 -0.33
C GLU A 179 15.11 -13.92 -0.25
N GLN A 180 13.96 -14.40 0.23
CA GLN A 180 13.70 -15.81 0.53
C GLN A 180 12.54 -16.41 -0.29
N VAL A 181 12.26 -15.86 -1.48
CA VAL A 181 11.16 -16.35 -2.31
C VAL A 181 11.44 -17.74 -2.92
N PRO A 182 10.39 -18.54 -3.22
CA PRO A 182 10.52 -19.75 -4.03
C PRO A 182 11.15 -19.46 -5.40
N ALA A 183 11.88 -20.44 -5.96
CA ALA A 183 12.65 -20.27 -7.20
C ALA A 183 11.81 -19.79 -8.41
N GLU A 184 10.54 -20.16 -8.45
CA GLU A 184 9.60 -19.72 -9.50
C GLU A 184 9.33 -18.20 -9.48
N PHE A 185 9.48 -17.54 -8.33
CA PHE A 185 9.31 -16.08 -8.16
C PHE A 185 10.65 -15.33 -8.05
N ALA A 186 11.80 -16.00 -8.21
CA ALA A 186 13.10 -15.39 -8.00
C ALA A 186 13.35 -14.19 -8.92
N LYS A 187 12.89 -14.26 -10.17
CA LYS A 187 13.03 -13.15 -11.12
C LYS A 187 12.21 -11.92 -10.71
N PRO A 188 10.87 -11.99 -10.54
CA PRO A 188 10.10 -10.81 -10.14
C PRO A 188 10.51 -10.28 -8.75
N ALA A 189 10.91 -11.14 -7.81
CA ALA A 189 11.44 -10.67 -6.53
C ALA A 189 12.77 -9.92 -6.66
N ALA A 190 13.67 -10.36 -7.55
CA ALA A 190 14.90 -9.64 -7.84
C ALA A 190 14.62 -8.25 -8.43
N GLU A 191 13.64 -8.13 -9.32
CA GLU A 191 13.20 -6.84 -9.88
C GLU A 191 12.69 -5.89 -8.78
N VAL A 192 11.93 -6.39 -7.80
CA VAL A 192 11.51 -5.59 -6.63
C VAL A 192 12.72 -5.20 -5.76
N LEU A 193 13.64 -6.13 -5.49
CA LEU A 193 14.84 -5.88 -4.68
C LEU A 193 15.78 -4.84 -5.31
N GLU A 194 15.87 -4.79 -6.64
CA GLU A 194 16.66 -3.78 -7.36
C GLU A 194 16.13 -2.35 -7.15
N LEU A 195 14.86 -2.22 -6.74
CA LEU A 195 14.20 -0.93 -6.48
C LEU A 195 14.20 -0.54 -4.99
N LEU A 196 14.81 -1.31 -4.08
CA LEU A 196 14.87 -1.06 -2.62
C LEU A 196 16.16 -0.43 -2.11
#